data_AF-A0A9X3LVW5-F1
#
_entry.id   AF-A0A9X3LVW5-F1
#
_cell.length_a   1.000
_cell.length_b   1.000
_cell.length_c   1.000
_cell.angle_alpha   90.00
_cell.angle_beta   90.00
_cell.angle_gamma   90.00
#
_symmetry.space_group_name_H-M   'P 1'
#
loop_
_entity.id
_entity.type
_entity.pdbx_description
1 polymer ?
#
loop_
_entity_poly.entity_id
_entity_poly.type
_entity_poly.pdbx_seq_one_letter_code
_entity_poly.pdbx_strand_id
1 'polypeptide(L)'
;MKAGSLALAAALSLAAIVLVFVDLPRWIALLLVVAAGVFLFIGLRDKYRAYSARESTPIELDDEQRDTISRLKAEGREDSAIRQVQLWFRNTSYDEAAAVVRDID
;
A
#
# COMPACT_ATOMS: atom_id res chain seq x y z
N MET A 1 4.20 -9.32 -12.72
CA MET A 1 5.45 -8.53 -12.73
C MET A 1 5.10 -7.03 -12.68
N LYS A 2 5.11 -6.38 -11.51
CA LYS A 2 4.53 -5.04 -11.30
C LYS A 2 5.55 -3.88 -11.17
N ALA A 3 6.84 -4.17 -11.29
CA ALA A 3 7.92 -3.18 -11.13
C ALA A 3 8.39 -2.54 -12.46
N GLY A 4 7.96 -3.08 -13.61
CA GLY A 4 8.48 -2.70 -14.92
C GLY A 4 8.20 -1.24 -15.31
N SER A 5 7.02 -0.71 -15.00
CA SER A 5 6.65 0.67 -15.35
C SER A 5 7.44 1.71 -14.56
N LEU A 6 7.64 1.50 -13.25
CA LEU A 6 8.44 2.40 -12.41
C LEU A 6 9.93 2.34 -12.76
N ALA A 7 10.46 1.14 -13.03
CA ALA A 7 11.83 0.97 -13.48
C ALA A 7 12.07 1.66 -14.83
N LEU A 8 11.12 1.55 -15.77
CA LEU A 8 11.18 2.24 -17.05
C LEU A 8 11.09 3.76 -16.89
N ALA A 9 10.22 4.27 -16.02
CA ALA A 9 10.15 5.70 -15.71
C ALA A 9 11.47 6.25 -15.14
N ALA A 10 12.12 5.49 -14.24
CA ALA A 10 13.42 5.84 -13.70
C ALA A 10 14.51 5.83 -14.79
N ALA A 11 14.54 4.80 -15.64
CA ALA A 11 15.49 4.69 -16.74
C ALA A 11 15.32 5.83 -17.77
N LEU A 12 14.08 6.17 -18.15
CA LEU A 12 13.78 7.27 -19.07
C LEU A 12 14.16 8.64 -18.48
N SER A 13 13.93 8.84 -17.18
CA SER A 13 14.37 10.04 -16.46
C SER A 13 15.90 10.17 -16.46
N LEU A 14 16.62 9.07 -16.20
CA LEU A 14 18.08 9.05 -16.27
C LEU A 14 18.59 9.31 -17.68
N ALA A 15 17.97 8.71 -18.70
CA ALA A 15 18.30 8.94 -20.10
C ALA A 15 18.13 10.43 -20.48
N ALA A 16 17.03 11.08 -20.04
CA ALA A 16 16.81 12.50 -20.28
C ALA A 16 17.92 13.38 -19.68
N ILE A 17 18.41 13.05 -18.48
CA ILE A 17 19.53 13.76 -17.84
C ILE A 17 20.81 13.58 -18.67
N VAL A 18 21.10 12.35 -19.12
CA VAL A 18 22.29 12.06 -19.94
C VAL A 18 22.25 12.84 -21.26
N LEU A 19 21.08 12.97 -21.88
CA LEU A 19 20.92 13.75 -23.13
C LEU A 19 21.29 15.22 -22.99
N VAL A 20 21.31 15.80 -21.79
CA VAL A 20 21.76 17.20 -21.57
C VAL A 20 23.26 17.35 -21.83
N PHE A 21 24.05 16.28 -21.66
CA PHE A 21 25.50 16.28 -21.87
C PHE A 21 25.91 15.93 -23.30
N VAL A 22 24.94 15.70 -24.18
CA VAL A 22 25.14 15.34 -25.59
C VAL A 22 24.53 16.46 -26.44
N ASP A 23 25.11 16.72 -27.61
CA ASP A 23 24.66 17.79 -28.52
C ASP A 23 23.39 17.39 -29.31
N LEU A 24 22.41 16.81 -28.60
CA LEU A 24 21.12 16.39 -29.12
C LEU A 24 20.10 17.52 -28.99
N PRO A 25 19.14 17.61 -29.95
CA PRO A 25 18.06 18.57 -29.86
C PRO A 25 17.26 18.44 -28.56
N ARG A 26 17.11 19.55 -27.83
CA ARG A 26 16.47 19.60 -26.50
C ARG A 26 15.03 19.06 -26.47
N TRP A 27 14.33 19.08 -27.60
CA TRP A 27 12.97 18.52 -27.71
C TRP A 27 12.92 17.00 -27.48
N ILE A 28 14.02 16.28 -27.74
CA ILE A 28 14.12 14.83 -27.48
C ILE A 28 14.13 14.56 -25.98
N ALA A 29 14.87 15.35 -25.21
CA ALA A 29 14.88 15.27 -23.75
C ALA A 29 13.48 15.56 -23.16
N LEU A 30 12.77 16.53 -23.73
CA LEU A 30 11.39 16.85 -23.33
C LEU A 30 10.46 15.65 -23.54
N LEU A 31 10.51 14.98 -24.69
CA LEU A 31 9.70 13.80 -24.96
C LEU A 31 10.00 12.64 -24.01
N LEU A 32 11.27 12.43 -23.66
CA LEU A 32 11.69 11.42 -22.69
C LEU A 32 11.13 11.69 -21.29
N VAL A 33 11.16 12.95 -20.85
CA VAL A 33 10.59 13.36 -19.55
C VAL A 33 9.07 13.16 -19.54
N VAL A 34 8.38 13.54 -20.62
CA VAL A 34 6.93 13.32 -20.73
C VAL A 34 6.60 11.83 -20.68
N ALA A 35 7.33 11.00 -21.44
CA ALA A 35 7.15 9.55 -21.40
C ALA A 35 7.41 8.97 -20.01
N ALA A 36 8.48 9.41 -19.33
CA ALA A 36 8.79 9.01 -17.97
C ALA A 36 7.65 9.36 -16.99
N GLY A 37 7.09 10.56 -17.10
CA GLY A 37 5.94 11.00 -16.31
C GLY A 37 4.71 10.11 -16.51
N VAL A 38 4.41 9.71 -17.74
CA VAL A 38 3.29 8.79 -18.05
C VAL A 38 3.52 7.42 -17.41
N PHE A 39 4.72 6.84 -17.54
CA PHE A 39 5.04 5.55 -16.94
C PHE A 39 5.02 5.60 -15.41
N LEU A 40 5.49 6.71 -14.83
CA LEU A 40 5.41 6.95 -13.39
C LEU A 40 3.95 6.97 -12.92
N PHE A 41 3.09 7.72 -13.61
CA PHE A 41 1.68 7.82 -13.29
C PHE A 41 0.97 6.46 -13.35
N ILE A 42 1.20 5.68 -14.41
CA ILE A 42 0.64 4.33 -14.55
C ILE A 42 1.13 3.42 -13.41
N GLY A 43 2.43 3.42 -13.14
CA GLY A 43 3.00 2.61 -12.07
C GLY A 43 2.47 2.97 -10.68
N LEU A 44 2.28 4.26 -10.41
CA LEU A 44 1.75 4.74 -9.13
C LEU A 44 0.26 4.38 -8.98
N ARG A 45 -0.53 4.55 -10.04
CA ARG A 45 -1.96 4.18 -10.07
C ARG A 45 -2.17 2.69 -9.82
N ASP A 46 -1.35 1.83 -10.42
CA ASP A 46 -1.47 0.39 -10.23
C ASP A 46 -1.08 -0.04 -8.81
N LYS A 47 -0.07 0.61 -8.21
CA LYS A 47 0.26 0.41 -6.79
C LYS A 47 -0.85 0.89 -5.87
N TYR A 48 -1.44 2.06 -6.16
CA TYR A 48 -2.56 2.60 -5.39
C TYR A 48 -3.78 1.65 -5.43
N ARG A 49 -4.18 1.20 -6.62
CA ARG A 49 -5.26 0.21 -6.77
C ARG A 49 -4.99 -1.08 -6.01
N ALA A 50 -3.77 -1.60 -6.07
CA ALA A 50 -3.39 -2.80 -5.33
C ALA A 50 -3.36 -2.58 -3.81
N TYR A 51 -3.12 -1.35 -3.34
CA TYR A 51 -3.19 -0.98 -1.94
C TYR A 51 -4.64 -0.91 -1.46
N SER A 52 -5.50 -0.16 -2.17
CA SER A 52 -6.93 -0.05 -1.85
C SER A 52 -7.66 -1.39 -1.91
N ALA A 53 -7.29 -2.28 -2.82
CA ALA A 53 -7.86 -3.63 -2.87
C ALA A 53 -7.46 -4.53 -1.69
N ARG A 54 -6.38 -4.22 -0.97
CA ARG A 54 -6.00 -4.93 0.27
C ARG A 54 -6.76 -4.42 1.48
N GLU A 55 -7.09 -3.13 1.49
CA GLU A 55 -7.88 -2.47 2.52
C GLU A 55 -9.31 -3.02 2.59
N SER A 56 -9.85 -3.52 1.47
CA SER A 56 -11.19 -4.12 1.41
C SER A 56 -11.25 -5.62 1.79
N THR A 57 -10.18 -6.21 2.32
CA THR A 57 -10.24 -7.63 2.72
C THR A 57 -10.95 -7.72 4.07
N PRO A 58 -12.06 -8.47 4.20
CA PRO A 58 -12.74 -8.63 5.49
C PRO A 58 -11.75 -9.15 6.55
N ILE A 59 -11.81 -8.57 7.75
CA ILE A 59 -11.01 -9.03 8.88
C ILE A 59 -11.64 -10.33 9.38
N GLU A 60 -11.12 -11.45 8.91
CA GLU A 60 -11.51 -12.78 9.36
C GLU A 60 -10.54 -13.25 10.44
N LEU A 61 -11.04 -13.38 11.66
CA LEU A 61 -10.29 -13.94 12.78
C LEU A 61 -10.36 -15.46 12.76
N ASP A 62 -9.20 -16.10 12.88
CA ASP A 62 -9.10 -17.54 13.13
C ASP A 62 -9.55 -17.90 14.56
N ASP A 63 -9.68 -19.20 14.83
CA ASP A 63 -10.20 -19.68 16.12
C ASP A 63 -9.28 -19.30 17.31
N GLU A 64 -7.95 -19.25 17.09
CA GLU A 64 -6.97 -18.89 18.12
C GLU A 64 -7.00 -17.39 18.44
N GLN A 65 -7.15 -16.57 17.41
CA GLN A 65 -7.34 -15.13 17.51
C GLN A 65 -8.66 -14.81 18.23
N ARG A 66 -9.74 -15.51 17.89
CA ARG A 66 -11.04 -15.36 18.57
C ARG A 66 -10.97 -15.68 20.06
N ASP A 67 -10.33 -16.79 20.43
CA ASP A 67 -10.11 -17.16 21.83
C ASP A 67 -9.30 -16.07 22.57
N THR A 68 -8.24 -15.58 21.94
CA THR A 68 -7.41 -14.52 22.51
C THR A 68 -8.20 -13.23 22.74
N ILE A 69 -9.03 -12.82 21.78
CA ILE A 69 -9.87 -11.62 21.92
C ILE A 69 -10.94 -11.82 22.99
N SER A 70 -11.62 -12.97 23.01
CA SER A 70 -12.63 -13.28 24.04
C SER A 70 -12.02 -13.28 25.44
N ARG A 71 -10.83 -13.87 25.62
CA ARG A 71 -10.08 -13.82 26.89
C ARG A 71 -9.76 -12.39 27.32
N LEU A 72 -9.27 -11.55 26.41
CA LEU A 72 -8.96 -10.15 26.71
C LEU A 72 -10.22 -9.35 27.07
N LYS A 73 -11.37 -9.62 26.44
CA LYS A 73 -12.66 -9.02 26.81
C LYS A 73 -13.13 -9.47 28.18
N ALA A 74 -13.03 -10.76 28.49
CA ALA A 74 -13.39 -11.31 29.80
C ALA A 74 -12.54 -10.72 30.94
N GLU A 75 -11.29 -10.35 30.65
CA GLU A 75 -10.38 -9.64 31.58
C GLU A 75 -10.69 -8.13 31.71
N GLY A 76 -11.65 -7.58 30.97
CA GLY A 76 -11.95 -6.15 30.92
C GLY A 76 -10.91 -5.31 30.16
N ARG A 77 -10.09 -5.94 29.32
CA ARG A 77 -8.96 -5.33 28.60
C ARG A 77 -9.28 -5.10 27.12
N GLU A 78 -10.42 -4.47 26.84
CA GLU A 78 -10.93 -4.27 25.48
C GLU A 78 -9.96 -3.46 24.60
N ASP A 79 -9.35 -2.39 25.12
CA ASP A 79 -8.33 -1.62 24.39
C ASP A 79 -7.11 -2.47 23.99
N SER A 80 -6.74 -3.46 24.81
CA SER A 80 -5.66 -4.39 24.47
C SER A 80 -6.08 -5.33 23.34
N ALA A 81 -7.33 -5.77 23.33
CA ALA A 81 -7.89 -6.60 22.26
C ALA A 81 -7.92 -5.86 20.92
N ILE A 82 -8.36 -4.60 20.91
CA ILE A 82 -8.38 -3.75 19.71
C ILE A 82 -6.96 -3.59 19.15
N ARG A 83 -6.00 -3.30 20.02
CA ARG A 83 -4.59 -3.16 19.61
C ARG A 83 -3.99 -4.47 19.11
N GLN A 84 -4.41 -5.61 19.66
CA GLN A 84 -3.99 -6.92 19.20
C GLN A 84 -4.49 -7.21 17.77
N VAL A 85 -5.74 -6.84 17.44
CA VAL A 85 -6.26 -6.92 16.07
C VAL A 85 -5.45 -6.03 15.13
N GLN A 86 -5.10 -4.80 15.52
CA GLN A 86 -4.25 -3.93 14.70
C GLN A 86 -2.84 -4.49 14.45
N LEU A 87 -2.30 -5.27 15.40
CA LEU A 87 -1.00 -5.92 15.25
C LEU A 87 -1.06 -7.08 14.24
N TRP A 88 -2.14 -7.86 14.25
CA TRP A 88 -2.35 -8.93 13.28
C TRP A 88 -2.70 -8.41 11.88
N PHE A 89 -3.53 -7.36 11.82
CA PHE A 89 -4.02 -6.78 10.58
C PHE A 89 -3.46 -5.36 10.41
N ARG A 90 -2.23 -5.31 9.87
CA ARG A 90 -1.37 -4.11 9.80
C ARG A 90 -1.99 -2.85 9.17
N ASN A 91 -3.05 -2.98 8.38
CA ASN A 91 -3.73 -1.86 7.71
C ASN A 91 -5.12 -1.55 8.30
N THR A 92 -5.40 -2.01 9.52
CA THR A 92 -6.71 -1.84 10.15
C THR A 92 -6.75 -0.57 10.99
N SER A 93 -7.72 0.29 10.76
CA SER A 93 -7.99 1.45 11.61
C SER A 93 -8.43 1.04 13.01
N TYR A 94 -8.37 1.95 13.98
CA TYR A 94 -8.84 1.63 15.33
C TYR A 94 -10.34 1.30 15.35
N ASP A 95 -11.14 2.05 14.58
CA ASP A 95 -12.59 1.86 14.52
C ASP A 95 -12.99 0.51 13.90
N GLU A 96 -12.29 0.07 12.86
CA GLU A 96 -12.49 -1.25 12.25
C GLU A 96 -12.09 -2.37 13.19
N ALA A 97 -10.94 -2.24 13.87
CA ALA A 97 -10.50 -3.22 14.87
C ALA A 97 -11.48 -3.29 16.04
N ALA A 98 -12.02 -2.14 16.48
CA ALA A 98 -13.04 -2.07 17.53
C ALA A 98 -14.37 -2.68 17.10
N ALA A 99 -14.77 -2.55 15.82
CA ALA A 99 -15.94 -3.25 15.29
C ALA A 99 -15.76 -4.78 15.38
N VAL A 100 -14.61 -5.29 14.95
CA VAL A 100 -14.29 -6.73 15.02
C VAL A 100 -14.30 -7.26 16.45
N VAL A 101 -13.74 -6.50 17.40
CA VAL A 101 -13.74 -6.89 18.83
C VAL A 101 -15.14 -6.84 19.46
N ARG A 102 -15.99 -5.89 19.05
CA ARG A 102 -17.39 -5.82 19.51
C ARG A 102 -18.22 -7.01 19.04
N ASP A 103 -17.96 -7.51 17.83
CA ASP A 103 -18.67 -8.64 17.23
C ASP A 103 -18.30 -10.01 17.86
N ILE A 104 -17.32 -10.06 18.76
CA ILE A 104 -16.95 -11.27 19.51
C ILE A 104 -17.59 -11.24 20.90
N ASP A 105 -18.49 -12.17 21.20
CA ASP A 105 -19.11 -12.30 22.54
C ASP A 105 -18.15 -12.86 23.60
#